data_AF-A0A947KTW4-F1
#
_entry.id   AF-A0A947KTW4-F1
#
_cell.length_a   1.000
_cell.length_b   1.000
_cell.length_c   1.000
_cell.angle_alpha   90.00
_cell.angle_beta   90.00
_cell.angle_gamma   90.00
#
_symmetry.space_group_name_H-M   'P 1'
#
loop_
_entity.id
_entity.type
_entity.pdbx_description
1 polymer ?
#
loop_
_entity_poly.entity_id
_entity_poly.type
_entity_poly.pdbx_seq_one_letter_code
_entity_poly.pdbx_strand_id
1 'polypeptide(L)' 'MRDFHSIIEALKLHIAGKKNIRILDKDVAFALGISQANFATIKRRNSTPYESILQFCQREKLCCSEIFFE' A
#
# COMPACT_ATOMS: atom_id res chain seq x y z
N MET A 1 -6.98 -2.97 13.71
CA MET A 1 -6.03 -3.11 12.59
C MET A 1 -6.85 -2.99 11.33
N ARG A 2 -6.49 -2.07 10.43
CA ARG A 2 -7.26 -1.80 9.21
C ARG A 2 -7.29 -3.03 8.29
N ASP A 3 -8.40 -3.22 7.58
CA ASP A 3 -8.50 -4.21 6.50
C ASP A 3 -7.56 -3.85 5.35
N PHE A 4 -7.22 -4.84 4.52
CA PHE A 4 -6.31 -4.64 3.40
C PHE A 4 -6.79 -3.55 2.43
N HIS A 5 -8.09 -3.42 2.20
CA HIS A 5 -8.65 -2.35 1.37
C HIS A 5 -8.35 -0.95 1.95
N SER A 6 -8.58 -0.76 3.24
CA SER A 6 -8.29 0.52 3.93
C SER A 6 -6.79 0.82 3.98
N ILE A 7 -5.96 -0.21 4.12
CA ILE A 7 -4.49 -0.09 4.00
C ILE A 7 -4.10 0.41 2.60
N ILE A 8 -4.70 -0.14 1.54
CA ILE A 8 -4.44 0.32 0.16
C ILE A 8 -4.82 1.79 -0.01
N GLU A 9 -5.94 2.24 0.55
CA GLU A 9 -6.33 3.66 0.49
C GLU A 9 -5.34 4.56 1.24
N ALA A 10 -4.90 4.16 2.43
CA ALA A 10 -3.87 4.88 3.17
C ALA A 10 -2.54 4.95 2.40
N LEU A 11 -2.13 3.84 1.78
CA LEU A 11 -0.96 3.80 0.91
C LEU A 11 -1.12 4.75 -0.28
N LYS A 12 -2.29 4.77 -0.93
CA LYS A 12 -2.56 5.69 -2.04
C LYS A 12 -2.46 7.15 -1.62
N LEU A 13 -2.97 7.50 -0.43
CA LEU A 13 -2.85 8.86 0.11
C LEU A 13 -1.39 9.25 0.34
N HIS A 14 -0.58 8.35 0.93
CA HIS A 14 0.84 8.63 1.13
C HIS A 14 1.63 8.70 -0.18
N ILE A 15 1.34 7.83 -1.15
CA ILE A 15 1.99 7.84 -2.48
C ILE A 15 1.58 9.09 -3.28
N ALA A 16 0.32 9.52 -3.20
CA ALA A 16 -0.13 10.77 -3.82
C ALA A 16 0.58 11.99 -3.20
N GLY A 17 0.78 11.95 -1.87
CA GLY A 17 1.38 13.04 -1.12
C GLY A 17 0.61 14.35 -1.32
N LYS A 18 1.34 15.44 -1.61
CA LYS A 18 0.74 16.75 -1.93
C LYS A 18 0.29 16.90 -3.38
N LYS A 19 0.50 15.89 -4.22
CA LYS A 19 0.09 15.95 -5.63
C LYS A 19 -1.34 15.45 -5.72
N ASN A 20 -2.20 16.25 -6.36
CA ASN A 20 -3.58 15.86 -6.67
C ASN A 20 -3.62 14.88 -7.86
N ILE A 21 -2.89 13.78 -7.74
CA ILE A 21 -2.79 12.72 -8.73
C ILE A 21 -3.56 11.50 -8.26
N ARG A 22 -4.31 10.89 -9.18
CA ARG A 22 -5.05 9.67 -8.89
C ARG A 22 -4.09 8.48 -8.92
N ILE A 23 -3.77 7.93 -7.76
CA ILE A 23 -2.96 6.73 -7.62
C ILE A 23 -3.81 5.49 -7.91
N LEU A 24 -3.37 4.68 -8.87
CA LEU A 24 -4.04 3.44 -9.26
C LEU A 24 -3.42 2.24 -8.52
N ASP A 25 -4.12 1.12 -8.54
CA ASP A 25 -3.63 -0.12 -7.91
C ASP A 25 -2.26 -0.58 -8.47
N LYS A 26 -1.98 -0.25 -9.74
CA LYS A 26 -0.67 -0.54 -10.37
C LYS A 26 0.47 0.25 -9.74
N ASP A 27 0.20 1.49 -9.33
CA ASP A 27 1.20 2.38 -8.72
C ASP A 27 1.49 1.94 -7.28
N VAL A 28 0.46 1.49 -6.56
CA VAL A 28 0.61 0.84 -5.24
C VAL A 28 1.43 -0.45 -5.36
N ALA A 29 1.12 -1.30 -6.35
CA ALA A 29 1.88 -2.52 -6.59
C ALA A 29 3.36 -2.22 -6.84
N PHE A 30 3.64 -1.23 -7.71
CA PHE A 30 5.01 -0.78 -7.99
C PHE A 30 5.70 -0.22 -6.75
N ALA A 31 5.01 0.61 -5.95
CA ALA A 31 5.54 1.17 -4.72
C ALA A 31 5.93 0.08 -3.70
N LEU A 32 5.10 -0.97 -3.60
CA LEU A 32 5.32 -2.15 -2.76
C LEU A 32 6.33 -3.15 -3.36
N GLY A 33 6.87 -2.90 -4.56
CA GLY A 33 7.86 -3.79 -5.20
C GLY A 33 7.28 -5.12 -5.69
N ILE A 34 5.96 -5.21 -5.88
CA ILE A 34 5.25 -6.41 -6.33
C ILE A 34 4.64 -6.19 -7.72
N SER A 35 4.60 -7.24 -8.53
CA SER A 35 3.97 -7.15 -9.84
C SER A 35 2.47 -6.91 -9.71
N GLN A 36 1.88 -6.22 -10.68
CA GLN A 36 0.44 -5.92 -10.69
C GLN A 36 -0.41 -7.21 -10.62
N ALA A 37 0.03 -8.29 -11.28
CA ALA A 37 -0.62 -9.59 -11.22
C ALA A 37 -0.58 -10.21 -9.82
N ASN A 38 0.57 -10.10 -9.13
CA ASN A 38 0.70 -10.58 -7.77
C ASN A 38 -0.17 -9.77 -6.80
N PHE A 39 -0.16 -8.44 -6.93
CA PHE A 39 -1.03 -7.55 -6.14
C PHE A 39 -2.51 -7.86 -6.33
N ALA A 40 -2.97 -8.07 -7.57
CA ALA A 40 -4.36 -8.45 -7.85
C ALA A 40 -4.73 -9.81 -7.22
N THR A 41 -3.79 -10.76 -7.21
CA THR A 41 -3.96 -12.07 -6.57
C THR A 41 -4.07 -11.95 -5.05
N ILE A 42 -3.17 -11.20 -4.44
CA ILE A 42 -3.13 -10.94 -2.99
C ILE A 42 -4.43 -10.24 -2.54
N LYS A 43 -4.86 -9.21 -3.30
CA LYS A 43 -6.14 -8.51 -3.09
C LYS A 43 -7.34 -9.45 -3.19
N ARG A 44 -7.37 -10.34 -4.19
CA ARG A 44 -8.44 -11.36 -4.33
C ARG A 44 -8.46 -12.36 -3.18
N ARG A 45 -7.30 -12.75 -2.67
CA ARG A 45 -7.17 -13.66 -1.52
C ARG A 45 -7.39 -12.96 -0.18
N ASN A 46 -7.70 -11.66 -0.20
CA ASN A 46 -7.86 -10.82 0.98
C ASN A 46 -6.69 -10.96 1.98
N SER A 47 -5.48 -11.18 1.45
CA SER A 47 -4.26 -11.33 2.23
C SER A 47 -3.50 -10.01 2.25
N THR A 48 -2.90 -9.66 3.39
CA THR A 48 -2.11 -8.44 3.51
C THR A 48 -0.62 -8.76 3.30
N PRO A 49 0.06 -8.17 2.32
CA PRO A 49 1.50 -8.37 2.11
C PRO A 49 2.30 -7.50 3.10
N TYR A 50 2.31 -7.91 4.37
CA TYR A 50 2.93 -7.14 5.46
C TYR A 50 4.40 -6.80 5.18
N GLU A 51 5.18 -7.76 4.68
CA GLU A 51 6.61 -7.54 4.39
C GLU A 51 6.82 -6.43 3.36
N SER A 52 6.09 -6.47 2.24
CA SER A 52 6.17 -5.45 1.19
C SER A 52 5.76 -4.06 1.69
N ILE A 53 4.73 -4.00 2.54
CA ILE A 53 4.26 -2.73 3.14
C ILE A 53 5.30 -2.19 4.13
N LEU A 54 5.88 -3.05 4.97
CA LEU A 54 6.92 -2.66 5.92
C LEU A 54 8.18 -2.15 5.20
N GLN A 55 8.61 -2.82 4.13
CA GLN A 55 9.70 -2.34 3.28
C GLN A 55 9.39 -0.99 2.64
N PHE A 56 8.17 -0.80 2.16
CA PHE A 56 7.72 0.49 1.64
C PHE A 56 7.78 1.58 2.72
N CYS A 57 7.24 1.32 3.92
CA CYS A 57 7.30 2.25 5.03
C CYS A 57 8.73 2.60 5.42
N GLN A 58 9.63 1.62 5.46
CA GLN A 58 11.05 1.85 5.75
C GLN A 58 11.71 2.73 4.68
N ARG A 59 11.44 2.46 3.40
CA ARG A 59 12.01 3.23 2.27
C ARG A 59 11.53 4.68 2.28
N GLU A 60 10.24 4.90 2.48
CA GLU A 60 9.63 6.23 2.48
C GLU A 60 9.74 6.94 3.84
N LYS A 61 10.36 6.30 4.85
CA LYS A 61 10.43 6.77 6.25
C LYS A 61 9.04 7.11 6.83
N LEU A 62 8.05 6.29 6.50
CA LEU A 62 6.67 6.40 6.98
C LEU A 62 6.50 5.61 8.28
N CYS A 63 5.63 6.12 9.15
CA CYS A 63 5.23 5.39 10.35
C CYS A 63 4.24 4.29 9.97
N CYS A 64 4.59 3.04 10.22
CA CYS A 64 3.71 1.89 9.95
C CYS A 64 2.36 2.01 10.68
N SER A 65 2.36 2.63 11.87
CA SER A 65 1.13 2.85 12.63
C SER A 65 0.09 3.61 11.83
N GLU A 66 0.48 4.67 11.11
CA GLU A 66 -0.43 5.49 10.29
C GLU A 66 -1.06 4.70 9.13
N ILE A 67 -0.42 3.60 8.70
CA ILE A 67 -0.89 2.74 7.61
C ILE A 67 -1.82 1.65 8.15
N PHE A 68 -1.41 0.97 9.23
CA PHE A 68 -2.09 -0.24 9.74
C PHE A 68 -3.13 0.06 10.83
N PHE A 69 -3.04 1.21 11.48
CA PHE A 69 -3.84 1.59 12.64
C PHE A 69 -4.39 3.01 12.46
N GLU A 70 -5.58 3.26 12.99
CA GLU A 70 -6.10 4.62 13.24
C GLU A 70 -5.83 4.98 14.70
#